data_AF-A0A2T2RWW4-F1
#
_entry.id   AF-A0A2T2RWW4-F1
#
_cell.length_a   1.000
_cell.length_b   1.000
_cell.length_c   1.000
_cell.angle_alpha   90.00
_cell.angle_beta   90.00
_cell.angle_gamma   90.00
#
_symmetry.space_group_name_H-M   'P 1'
#
loop_
_entity.id
_entity.type
_entity.pdbx_description
1 polymer ?
#
loop_
_entity_poly.entity_id
_entity_poly.type
_entity_poly.pdbx_seq_one_letter_code
_entity_poly.pdbx_strand_id
1 'polypeptide(L)'
;MGGGVLTGGIIAAVMEYSAALAKKDYLIQATVSVIIAYAAFLVAEHYLHVSGLIAVLTAGLVVGRASDFRLSREFRTYLHDFWDHAAFIANSLIFLLLGLTTAGFINQFDSSTPRLWSSIAWAVVAALLARGGVVFTLTP
;
A
#
# COMPACT_ATOMS: atom_id res chain seq x y z
N MET A 1 -0.43 9.91 14.69
CA MET A 1 -0.79 10.11 13.26
C MET A 1 -0.01 11.26 12.61
N GLY A 2 0.16 12.43 13.27
CA GLY A 2 0.91 13.56 12.68
C GLY A 2 2.39 13.30 12.32
N GLY A 3 3.06 12.38 13.03
CA GLY A 3 4.46 12.03 12.75
C GLY A 3 4.67 11.44 11.35
N GLY A 4 3.77 10.58 10.88
CA GLY A 4 3.85 9.97 9.54
C GLY A 4 3.59 10.96 8.40
N VAL A 5 2.76 11.99 8.64
CA VAL A 5 2.47 13.03 7.63
C VAL A 5 3.67 13.96 7.45
N LEU A 6 4.31 14.38 8.55
CA LEU A 6 5.51 15.22 8.51
C LEU A 6 6.69 14.49 7.85
N THR A 7 6.89 13.22 8.18
CA THR A 7 8.00 12.44 7.62
C THR A 7 7.74 12.03 6.18
N GLY A 8 6.50 11.69 5.82
CA GLY A 8 6.09 11.51 4.42
C GLY A 8 6.33 12.75 3.57
N GLY A 9 6.07 13.95 4.10
CA GLY A 9 6.37 15.22 3.43
C GLY A 9 7.87 15.46 3.21
N ILE A 10 8.70 15.17 4.22
CA ILE A 10 10.16 15.30 4.13
C ILE A 10 10.74 14.29 3.14
N ILE A 11 10.26 13.04 3.16
CA ILE A 11 10.72 11.99 2.25
C ILE A 11 10.25 12.27 0.81
N ALA A 12 9.07 12.84 0.62
CA ALA A 12 8.60 13.30 -0.68
C ALA A 12 9.45 14.44 -1.27
N ALA A 13 9.92 15.38 -0.43
CA ALA A 13 10.84 16.43 -0.87
C ALA A 13 12.21 15.85 -1.32
N VAL A 14 12.70 14.82 -0.61
CA VAL A 14 13.88 14.04 -1.06
C VAL A 14 13.59 13.30 -2.36
N MET A 15 12.35 12.83 -2.56
CA MET A 15 11.91 12.18 -3.80
C MET A 15 11.92 13.11 -5.00
N GLU A 16 11.42 14.33 -4.86
CA GLU A 16 11.47 15.34 -5.92
C GLU A 16 12.92 15.70 -6.31
N TYR A 17 13.80 15.82 -5.32
CA TYR A 17 15.20 16.21 -5.56
C TYR A 17 16.00 15.10 -6.27
N SER A 18 15.76 13.84 -5.90
CA SER A 18 16.42 12.68 -6.51
C SER A 18 15.84 12.30 -7.88
N ALA A 19 14.54 12.46 -8.09
CA ALA A 19 13.89 12.28 -9.39
C ALA A 19 14.30 13.35 -10.42
N ALA A 20 14.62 14.57 -9.97
CA ALA A 20 15.18 15.63 -10.81
C ALA A 20 16.66 15.37 -11.21
N LEU A 21 17.38 14.57 -10.42
CA LEU A 21 18.78 14.21 -10.68
C LEU A 21 18.91 13.01 -11.62
N ALA A 22 17.90 12.13 -11.66
CA ALA A 22 17.79 11.06 -12.63
C ALA A 22 17.53 11.66 -14.02
N LYS A 23 18.53 11.59 -14.90
CA LYS A 23 18.39 11.91 -16.34
C LYS A 23 17.21 11.14 -16.94
N LYS A 24 16.65 11.67 -18.05
CA LYS A 24 15.48 11.24 -18.87
C LYS A 24 15.40 9.74 -19.28
N ASP A 25 15.64 8.81 -18.37
CA ASP A 25 15.52 7.36 -18.58
C ASP A 25 14.42 6.82 -17.67
N TYR A 26 13.44 6.19 -18.29
CA TYR A 26 12.24 5.69 -17.65
C TYR A 26 12.54 4.57 -16.62
N LEU A 27 13.56 3.74 -16.88
CA LEU A 27 13.95 2.65 -15.98
C LEU A 27 14.57 3.17 -14.69
N ILE A 28 15.42 4.20 -14.80
CA ILE A 28 16.11 4.78 -13.65
C ILE A 28 15.08 5.39 -12.71
N GLN A 29 14.13 6.16 -13.22
CA GLN A 29 13.14 6.80 -12.37
C GLN A 29 12.15 5.80 -11.75
N ALA A 30 11.76 4.72 -12.44
CA ALA A 30 10.97 3.65 -11.83
C ALA A 30 11.74 2.99 -10.66
N THR A 31 13.01 2.66 -10.86
CA THR A 31 13.87 2.07 -9.82
C THR A 31 14.02 3.02 -8.62
N VAL A 32 14.27 4.31 -8.89
CA VAL A 32 14.37 5.36 -7.86
C VAL A 32 13.04 5.48 -7.09
N SER A 33 11.90 5.38 -7.76
CA SER A 33 10.59 5.42 -7.08
C SER A 33 10.41 4.26 -6.09
N VAL A 34 10.85 3.05 -6.45
CA VAL A 34 10.82 1.88 -5.56
C VAL A 34 11.76 2.06 -4.38
N ILE A 35 13.00 2.51 -4.64
CA ILE A 35 13.99 2.77 -3.59
C ILE A 35 13.43 3.76 -2.56
N ILE A 36 12.72 4.79 -3.01
CA ILE A 36 12.24 5.83 -2.11
C ILE A 36 10.99 5.38 -1.36
N ALA A 37 10.09 4.62 -2.00
CA ALA A 37 9.00 3.96 -1.28
C ALA A 37 9.55 3.06 -0.15
N TYR A 38 10.59 2.29 -0.42
CA TYR A 38 11.21 1.43 0.59
C TYR A 38 11.99 2.22 1.66
N ALA A 39 12.73 3.26 1.28
CA ALA A 39 13.43 4.12 2.23
C ALA A 39 12.45 4.85 3.15
N ALA A 40 11.31 5.32 2.62
CA ALA A 40 10.24 5.95 3.39
C ALA A 40 9.71 5.01 4.48
N PHE A 41 9.44 3.75 4.09
CA PHE A 41 9.03 2.70 5.00
C PHE A 41 10.08 2.47 6.10
N LEU A 42 11.34 2.26 5.71
CA LEU A 42 12.42 1.93 6.63
C LEU A 42 12.68 3.06 7.64
N VAL A 43 12.71 4.32 7.18
CA VAL A 43 12.92 5.49 8.05
C VAL A 43 11.80 5.63 9.06
N ALA A 44 10.55 5.49 8.61
CA ALA A 44 9.38 5.61 9.46
C ALA A 44 9.29 4.48 10.50
N GLU A 45 9.47 3.24 10.07
CA GLU A 45 9.32 2.05 10.92
C GLU A 45 10.49 1.93 11.91
N HIS A 46 11.72 2.07 11.42
CA HIS A 46 12.92 1.71 12.18
C HIS A 46 13.47 2.88 13.02
N TYR A 47 13.43 4.10 12.51
CA TYR A 47 14.06 5.25 13.19
C TYR A 47 13.06 6.10 13.97
N LEU A 48 11.81 6.13 13.52
CA LEU A 48 10.79 7.03 14.07
C LEU A 48 9.69 6.29 14.84
N HIS A 49 9.69 4.95 14.80
CA HIS A 49 8.68 4.10 15.44
C HIS A 49 7.24 4.51 15.12
N VAL A 50 7.01 5.01 13.90
CA VAL A 50 5.68 5.32 13.35
C VAL A 50 5.34 4.32 12.26
N SER A 51 4.06 4.23 11.86
CA SER A 51 3.64 3.29 10.82
C SER A 51 4.33 3.56 9.48
N GLY A 52 5.21 2.65 9.06
CA GLY A 52 5.93 2.74 7.79
C GLY A 52 4.98 2.77 6.60
N LEU A 53 3.94 1.94 6.62
CA LEU A 53 2.89 1.91 5.58
C LEU A 53 2.24 3.27 5.35
N ILE A 54 1.85 3.96 6.43
CA ILE A 54 1.23 5.30 6.32
C ILE A 54 2.24 6.34 5.83
N ALA A 55 3.51 6.23 6.19
CA ALA A 55 4.57 7.11 5.69
C ALA A 55 4.80 6.94 4.18
N VAL A 56 4.79 5.70 3.67
CA VAL A 56 4.86 5.43 2.22
C VAL A 56 3.63 5.98 1.50
N LEU A 57 2.42 5.74 2.03
CA LEU A 57 1.18 6.23 1.44
C LEU A 57 1.15 7.76 1.36
N THR A 58 1.55 8.44 2.43
CA THR A 58 1.62 9.90 2.45
C THR A 58 2.70 10.44 1.50
N ALA A 59 3.88 9.81 1.44
CA ALA A 59 4.91 10.17 0.46
C ALA A 59 4.41 9.98 -0.98
N GLY A 60 3.71 8.87 -1.27
CA GLY A 60 3.10 8.60 -2.57
C GLY A 60 2.03 9.62 -2.95
N LEU A 61 1.18 10.06 -2.00
CA LEU A 61 0.19 11.11 -2.23
C LEU A 61 0.83 12.47 -2.53
N VAL A 62 1.87 12.85 -1.78
CA VAL A 62 2.59 14.11 -1.98
C VAL A 62 3.29 14.12 -3.33
N VAL A 63 3.97 13.02 -3.69
CA VAL A 63 4.67 12.89 -4.97
C VAL A 63 3.69 12.80 -6.12
N GLY A 64 2.57 12.10 -5.96
CA GLY A 64 1.49 12.07 -6.94
C GLY A 64 1.03 13.49 -7.29
N ARG A 65 0.83 14.36 -6.29
CA ARG A 65 0.48 15.77 -6.51
C ARG A 65 1.60 16.58 -7.18
N ALA A 66 2.85 16.34 -6.82
CA ALA A 66 3.98 17.10 -7.36
C ALA A 66 4.39 16.66 -8.78
N SER A 67 4.12 15.39 -9.11
CA SER A 67 4.37 14.79 -10.42
C SER A 67 3.63 15.48 -11.56
N ASP A 68 2.45 16.06 -11.27
CA ASP A 68 1.65 16.84 -12.22
C ASP A 68 2.36 18.10 -12.72
N PHE A 69 3.29 18.67 -11.93
CA PHE A 69 3.96 19.94 -12.26
C PHE A 69 5.37 19.76 -12.85
N ARG A 70 6.00 18.59 -12.65
CA ARG A 70 7.45 18.41 -12.93
C ARG A 70 7.80 17.29 -13.91
N LEU A 71 6.90 16.33 -14.16
CA LEU A 71 7.17 15.20 -15.05
C LEU A 71 6.53 15.41 -16.43
N SER A 72 7.17 14.87 -17.47
CA SER A 72 6.53 14.81 -18.80
C SER A 72 5.35 13.83 -18.77
N ARG A 73 4.34 14.08 -19.61
CA ARG A 73 3.14 13.24 -19.71
C ARG A 73 3.47 11.77 -20.00
N GLU A 74 4.39 11.52 -20.92
CA GLU A 74 4.85 10.17 -21.28
C GLU A 74 5.45 9.44 -20.08
N PHE A 75 6.29 10.12 -19.31
CA PHE A 75 6.95 9.52 -18.17
C PHE A 75 5.99 9.22 -17.01
N ARG A 76 5.01 10.11 -16.79
CA ARG A 76 3.96 9.88 -15.80
C ARG A 76 3.12 8.64 -16.14
N THR A 77 2.73 8.48 -17.41
CA THR A 77 2.00 7.28 -17.85
C THR A 77 2.85 6.03 -17.62
N TYR A 78 4.14 6.05 -17.96
CA TYR A 78 5.03 4.92 -17.73
C TYR A 78 5.12 4.53 -16.24
N LEU A 79 5.30 5.50 -15.34
CA LEU A 79 5.32 5.21 -13.90
C LEU A 79 3.99 4.65 -13.40
N HIS A 80 2.87 5.20 -13.86
CA HIS A 80 1.55 4.71 -13.49
C HIS A 80 1.38 3.25 -13.91
N ASP A 81 1.69 2.93 -15.16
CA ASP A 81 1.62 1.57 -15.69
C ASP A 81 2.55 0.63 -14.91
N PHE A 82 3.77 1.06 -14.60
CA PHE A 82 4.71 0.28 -13.79
C PHE A 82 4.14 -0.06 -12.40
N TRP A 83 3.58 0.94 -11.71
CA TRP A 83 3.00 0.74 -10.38
C TRP A 83 1.70 -0.08 -10.41
N ASP A 84 0.87 0.06 -11.45
CA ASP A 84 -0.31 -0.78 -11.65
C ASP A 84 0.08 -2.26 -11.85
N HIS A 85 1.11 -2.54 -12.65
CA HIS A 85 1.63 -3.89 -12.83
C HIS A 85 2.22 -4.44 -11.52
N ALA A 86 2.98 -3.62 -10.78
CA ALA A 86 3.54 -4.02 -9.49
C ALA A 86 2.42 -4.31 -8.48
N ALA A 87 1.37 -3.49 -8.42
CA ALA A 87 0.22 -3.69 -7.55
C ALA A 87 -0.55 -4.96 -7.94
N PHE A 88 -0.72 -5.24 -9.23
CA PHE A 88 -1.34 -6.48 -9.69
C PHE A 88 -0.56 -7.72 -9.25
N ILE A 89 0.78 -7.72 -9.42
CA ILE A 89 1.64 -8.81 -8.99
C ILE A 89 1.56 -8.98 -7.46
N ALA A 90 1.71 -7.89 -6.70
CA ALA A 90 1.64 -7.91 -5.24
C ALA A 90 0.29 -8.45 -4.75
N ASN A 91 -0.82 -7.97 -5.31
CA ASN A 91 -2.16 -8.45 -4.97
C ASN A 91 -2.32 -9.94 -5.27
N SER A 92 -1.86 -10.39 -6.44
CA SER A 92 -1.91 -11.80 -6.83
C SER A 92 -1.11 -12.68 -5.86
N LEU A 93 0.07 -12.23 -5.45
CA LEU A 93 0.90 -12.92 -4.46
C LEU A 93 0.23 -12.95 -3.09
N ILE A 94 -0.36 -11.83 -2.63
CA ILE A 94 -1.08 -11.77 -1.35
C ILE A 94 -2.24 -12.76 -1.35
N PHE A 95 -3.06 -12.80 -2.41
CA PHE A 95 -4.17 -13.73 -2.51
C PHE A 95 -3.70 -15.19 -2.57
N LEU A 96 -2.65 -15.47 -3.33
CA LEU A 96 -2.05 -16.81 -3.40
C LEU A 96 -1.55 -17.26 -2.04
N LEU A 97 -0.79 -16.42 -1.34
CA LEU A 97 -0.27 -16.71 0.00
C LEU A 97 -1.40 -16.88 1.01
N LEU A 98 -2.40 -16.00 1.00
CA LEU A 98 -3.56 -16.09 1.88
C LEU A 98 -4.34 -17.39 1.65
N GLY A 99 -4.49 -17.82 0.40
CA GLY A 99 -5.08 -19.11 0.05
C GLY A 99 -4.28 -20.29 0.61
N LEU A 100 -2.96 -20.29 0.44
CA LEU A 100 -2.07 -21.33 0.98
C LEU A 100 -2.10 -21.40 2.51
N THR A 101 -2.01 -20.25 3.19
CA THR A 101 -2.09 -20.16 4.65
C THR A 101 -3.46 -20.62 5.16
N THR A 102 -4.55 -20.23 4.48
CA THR A 102 -5.90 -20.63 4.84
C THR A 102 -6.12 -22.13 4.67
N ALA A 103 -5.61 -22.73 3.60
CA ALA A 103 -5.66 -24.17 3.39
C ALA A 103 -4.93 -24.94 4.52
N GLY A 104 -3.75 -24.47 4.92
CA GLY A 104 -3.02 -25.03 6.06
C GLY A 104 -3.77 -24.88 7.38
N PHE A 105 -4.46 -23.75 7.58
CA PHE A 105 -5.28 -23.51 8.77
C PHE A 105 -6.49 -24.44 8.84
N ILE A 106 -7.23 -24.62 7.73
CA ILE A 106 -8.43 -25.47 7.68
C ILE A 106 -8.11 -26.94 7.99
N ASN A 107 -6.96 -27.45 7.50
CA ASN A 107 -6.55 -28.84 7.76
C ASN A 107 -6.22 -29.12 9.24
N GLN A 108 -6.01 -28.09 10.07
CA GLN A 108 -5.80 -28.25 11.52
C GLN A 108 -7.11 -28.36 12.30
N PHE A 109 -8.26 -28.02 11.69
CA PHE A 109 -9.57 -28.15 12.34
C PHE A 109 -10.30 -29.37 11.77
N ASP A 110 -10.61 -30.32 12.64
CA ASP A 110 -11.44 -31.47 12.30
C ASP A 110 -12.83 -30.98 11.83
N SER A 111 -13.23 -31.40 10.64
CA SER A 111 -14.46 -31.02 9.91
C SER A 111 -15.74 -31.29 10.70
N SER A 112 -15.65 -32.08 11.77
CA SER A 112 -16.72 -32.45 12.69
C SER A 112 -16.98 -31.41 13.81
N THR A 113 -16.19 -30.33 13.87
CA THR A 113 -16.32 -29.32 14.95
C THR A 113 -17.27 -28.17 14.55
N PRO A 114 -18.41 -27.95 15.24
CA PRO A 114 -19.35 -26.86 14.93
C PRO A 114 -18.78 -25.44 15.12
N ARG A 115 -17.57 -25.32 15.69
CA ARG A 115 -16.89 -24.03 15.90
C ARG A 115 -16.49 -23.32 14.60
N LEU A 116 -16.08 -24.04 13.54
CA LEU A 116 -15.67 -23.39 12.28
C LEU A 116 -16.82 -22.63 11.62
N TRP A 117 -17.99 -23.27 11.54
CA TRP A 117 -19.21 -22.66 11.01
C TRP A 117 -19.62 -21.42 11.81
N SER A 118 -19.49 -21.47 13.14
CA SER A 118 -19.78 -20.31 13.99
C SER A 118 -18.80 -19.15 13.77
N SER A 119 -17.51 -19.42 13.53
CA SER A 119 -16.50 -18.40 13.24
C SER A 119 -16.74 -17.71 11.89
N ILE A 120 -17.11 -18.48 10.85
CA ILE A 120 -17.46 -17.93 9.53
C ILE A 120 -18.71 -17.05 9.65
N ALA A 121 -19.74 -17.51 10.36
CA ALA A 121 -20.96 -16.74 10.58
C ALA A 121 -20.67 -15.39 11.28
N TRP A 122 -19.86 -15.41 12.34
CA TRP A 122 -19.43 -14.17 13.03
C TRP A 122 -18.61 -13.26 12.12
N ALA A 123 -17.69 -13.80 11.33
CA ALA A 123 -16.90 -13.00 10.39
C ALA A 123 -17.78 -12.32 9.33
N VAL A 124 -18.75 -13.04 8.76
CA VAL A 124 -19.70 -12.50 7.78
C VAL A 124 -20.57 -11.40 8.39
N VAL A 125 -21.14 -11.66 9.58
CA VAL A 125 -21.97 -10.66 10.28
C VAL A 125 -21.15 -9.42 10.62
N ALA A 126 -19.95 -9.57 11.17
CA ALA A 126 -19.06 -8.46 11.48
C ALA A 126 -18.68 -7.66 10.23
N ALA A 127 -18.35 -8.33 9.12
CA ALA A 127 -18.03 -7.67 7.85
C ALA A 127 -19.22 -6.88 7.29
N LEU A 128 -20.43 -7.45 7.34
CA LEU A 128 -21.64 -6.77 6.88
C LEU A 128 -22.00 -5.57 7.75
N LEU A 129 -21.90 -5.70 9.07
CA LEU A 129 -22.16 -4.60 10.00
C LEU A 129 -21.14 -3.47 9.83
N ALA A 130 -19.85 -3.80 9.72
CA ALA A 130 -18.79 -2.82 9.48
C ALA A 130 -19.04 -2.07 8.15
N ARG A 131 -19.37 -2.82 7.08
CA ARG A 131 -19.68 -2.22 5.78
C ARG A 131 -20.92 -1.33 5.85
N GLY A 132 -21.99 -1.80 6.49
CA GLY A 132 -23.22 -1.04 6.67
C GLY A 132 -22.96 0.27 7.43
N GLY A 133 -22.27 0.19 8.57
CA GLY A 133 -21.92 1.36 9.37
C GLY A 133 -21.12 2.39 8.57
N VAL A 134 -20.10 1.98 7.83
CA VAL A 134 -19.28 2.89 6.99
C VAL A 134 -20.12 3.56 5.89
N VAL A 135 -21.00 2.82 5.21
CA VAL A 135 -21.83 3.39 4.14
C VAL A 135 -22.85 4.38 4.71
N PHE A 136 -23.65 3.97 5.69
CA PHE A 136 -24.72 4.82 6.24
C PHE A 136 -24.22 6.05 7.00
N THR A 137 -22.97 6.05 7.48
CA THR A 137 -22.36 7.24 8.10
C THR A 137 -21.77 8.21 7.09
N LEU A 138 -21.29 7.73 5.93
CA LEU A 138 -20.62 8.57 4.91
C LEU A 138 -21.58 9.09 3.83
N THR A 139 -22.70 8.42 3.58
CA THR A 139 -23.77 8.88 2.70
C THR A 139 -25.02 9.17 3.53
N PRO A 140 -25.18 10.37 4.12
CA PRO A 140 -26.48 10.81 4.62
C PRO A 140 -27.49 10.97 3.48
#